data_AF-A0A3D8HAU5-F1
#
_entry.id   AF-A0A3D8HAU5-F1
#
_cell.length_a   1.000
_cell.length_b   1.000
_cell.length_c   1.000
_cell.angle_alpha   90.00
_cell.angle_beta   90.00
_cell.angle_gamma   90.00
#
_symmetry.space_group_name_H-M   'P 1'
#
loop_
_entity.id
_entity.type
_entity.pdbx_description
1 polymer ?
#
loop_
_entity_poly.entity_id
_entity_poly.type
_entity_poly.pdbx_seq_one_letter_code
_entity_poly.pdbx_strand_id
1 'polypeptide(L)'
;MNREEWLNMAVGELRPLFEPEYKVPEVKISIGFPAKGGLSKRRVLGVCWKAEVATDKICQIYINPTIADVTGADGILSVVAHEMVHACGISGHGKEFAKCGLKIGLEGKMSSSVAGQDLQARFRMIEKNIGKFPHAPLVPTNCLSASQKPDKCRIHKCTCLECGYTVRVSAKWLDMAVPVCPVCDKEMQREMK
;
A
#
# COMPACT_ATOMS: atom_id res chain seq x y z
N MET A 1 -19.35 2.51 -15.61
CA MET A 1 -18.02 1.93 -15.37
C MET A 1 -17.43 2.51 -14.11
N ASN A 2 -17.16 1.67 -13.13
CA ASN A 2 -16.45 2.04 -11.91
C ASN A 2 -14.92 1.85 -12.06
N ARG A 3 -14.14 2.17 -11.01
CA ARG A 3 -12.66 2.07 -11.05
C ARG A 3 -12.16 0.64 -11.27
N GLU A 4 -12.74 -0.33 -10.59
CA GLU A 4 -12.30 -1.73 -10.68
C GLU A 4 -12.65 -2.33 -12.05
N GLU A 5 -13.85 -2.04 -12.57
CA GLU A 5 -14.24 -2.41 -13.93
C GLU A 5 -13.25 -1.87 -14.96
N TRP A 6 -12.88 -0.58 -14.86
CA TRP A 6 -11.92 0.03 -15.76
C TRP A 6 -10.52 -0.62 -15.66
N LEU A 7 -10.04 -0.88 -14.43
CA LEU A 7 -8.74 -1.52 -14.22
C LEU A 7 -8.70 -2.95 -14.77
N ASN A 8 -9.78 -3.71 -14.62
CA ASN A 8 -9.90 -5.05 -15.20
C ASN A 8 -9.89 -5.00 -16.74
N MET A 9 -10.57 -4.02 -17.35
CA MET A 9 -10.49 -3.81 -18.80
C MET A 9 -9.07 -3.44 -19.25
N ALA A 10 -8.39 -2.56 -18.51
CA ALA A 10 -7.00 -2.19 -18.80
C ALA A 10 -6.04 -3.39 -18.72
N VAL A 11 -6.20 -4.27 -17.73
CA VAL A 11 -5.45 -5.54 -17.64
C VAL A 11 -5.70 -6.40 -18.89
N GLY A 12 -6.95 -6.46 -19.37
CA GLY A 12 -7.30 -7.15 -20.61
C GLY A 12 -6.57 -6.61 -21.83
N GLU A 13 -6.53 -5.28 -22.00
CA GLU A 13 -5.83 -4.61 -23.11
C GLU A 13 -4.30 -4.75 -23.05
N LEU A 14 -3.72 -4.87 -21.85
CA LEU A 14 -2.28 -5.01 -21.65
C LEU A 14 -1.79 -6.46 -21.80
N ARG A 15 -2.65 -7.44 -21.51
CA ARG A 15 -2.31 -8.87 -21.55
C ARG A 15 -1.63 -9.33 -22.85
N PRO A 16 -2.05 -8.89 -24.06
CA PRO A 16 -1.38 -9.27 -25.31
C PRO A 16 0.11 -8.90 -25.40
N LEU A 17 0.57 -7.90 -24.64
CA LEU A 17 1.99 -7.51 -24.63
C LEU A 17 2.89 -8.59 -24.00
N PHE A 18 2.33 -9.41 -23.12
CA PHE A 18 3.07 -10.43 -22.37
C PHE A 18 3.18 -11.74 -23.16
N GLU A 19 2.23 -12.03 -24.05
CA GLU A 19 2.17 -13.27 -24.83
C GLU A 19 3.22 -13.29 -25.98
N PRO A 20 3.62 -14.49 -26.45
CA PRO A 20 3.38 -15.81 -25.86
C PRO A 20 4.34 -16.17 -24.69
N GLU A 21 5.41 -15.39 -24.49
CA GLU A 21 6.50 -15.74 -23.55
C GLU A 21 6.10 -15.69 -22.08
N TYR A 22 5.18 -14.81 -21.72
CA TYR A 22 4.72 -14.62 -20.35
C TYR A 22 3.19 -14.70 -20.31
N LYS A 23 2.68 -15.72 -19.61
CA LYS A 23 1.24 -15.85 -19.39
C LYS A 23 0.84 -15.08 -18.15
N VAL A 24 0.06 -14.03 -18.32
CA VAL A 24 -0.53 -13.31 -17.18
C VAL A 24 -1.65 -14.19 -16.60
N PRO A 25 -1.61 -14.59 -15.32
CA PRO A 25 -2.70 -15.35 -14.73
C PRO A 25 -3.95 -14.48 -14.56
N GLU A 26 -5.04 -15.06 -14.05
CA GLU A 26 -6.14 -14.24 -13.53
C GLU A 26 -5.61 -13.35 -12.38
N VAL A 27 -6.06 -12.09 -12.36
CA VAL A 27 -5.70 -11.11 -11.34
C VAL A 27 -6.94 -10.37 -10.86
N LYS A 28 -6.99 -10.04 -9.57
CA LYS A 28 -7.91 -9.04 -9.02
C LYS A 28 -7.17 -7.72 -8.89
N ILE A 29 -7.74 -6.64 -9.39
CA ILE A 29 -7.09 -5.32 -9.36
C ILE A 29 -8.01 -4.26 -8.78
N SER A 30 -7.48 -3.50 -7.83
CA SER A 30 -8.23 -2.47 -7.10
C SER A 30 -7.35 -1.26 -6.79
N ILE A 31 -8.00 -0.16 -6.36
CA ILE A 31 -7.30 0.97 -5.77
C ILE A 31 -7.12 0.74 -4.27
N GLY A 32 -5.90 0.88 -3.76
CA GLY A 32 -5.61 0.72 -2.34
C GLY A 32 -4.22 1.21 -1.98
N PHE A 33 -4.03 1.63 -0.72
CA PHE A 33 -2.70 2.00 -0.24
C PHE A 33 -1.85 0.74 -0.04
N PRO A 34 -0.66 0.66 -0.64
CA PRO A 34 0.30 -0.39 -0.29
C PRO A 34 0.63 -0.30 1.20
N ALA A 35 0.55 -1.45 1.89
CA ALA A 35 0.68 -1.52 3.35
C ALA A 35 1.98 -0.88 3.87
N LYS A 36 3.08 -1.04 3.13
CA LYS A 36 4.36 -0.39 3.42
C LYS A 36 4.66 0.67 2.36
N GLY A 37 4.89 1.90 2.81
CA GLY A 37 5.42 2.96 1.95
C GLY A 37 4.40 3.68 1.06
N GLY A 38 3.11 3.29 1.03
CA GLY A 38 2.08 3.93 0.20
C GLY A 38 1.88 5.44 0.46
N LEU A 39 2.14 5.88 1.69
CA LEU A 39 2.04 7.30 2.10
C LEU A 39 3.39 7.96 2.38
N SER A 40 4.50 7.25 2.17
CA SER A 40 5.83 7.80 2.47
C SER A 40 6.24 8.89 1.46
N LYS A 41 7.33 9.63 1.74
CA LYS A 41 7.89 10.60 0.77
C LYS A 41 8.29 9.95 -0.56
N ARG A 42 8.77 8.69 -0.53
CA ARG A 42 9.05 7.86 -1.71
C ARG A 42 7.98 6.78 -1.80
N ARG A 43 6.83 7.16 -2.36
CA ARG A 43 5.64 6.31 -2.35
C ARG A 43 5.87 5.02 -3.12
N VAL A 44 5.35 3.92 -2.58
CA VAL A 44 5.13 2.70 -3.35
C VAL A 44 3.87 2.93 -4.18
N LEU A 45 3.97 2.86 -5.50
CA LEU A 45 2.88 3.21 -6.42
C LEU A 45 1.96 2.03 -6.74
N GLY A 46 2.46 0.80 -6.66
CA GLY A 46 1.71 -0.43 -6.87
C GLY A 46 2.24 -1.55 -5.98
N VAL A 47 1.42 -2.59 -5.79
CA VAL A 47 1.87 -3.85 -5.20
C VAL A 47 1.06 -5.02 -5.75
N CYS A 48 1.76 -6.07 -6.16
CA CYS A 48 1.19 -7.37 -6.47
C CYS A 48 1.38 -8.35 -5.29
N TRP A 49 0.27 -8.84 -4.76
CA TRP A 49 0.21 -9.99 -3.86
C TRP A 49 0.10 -11.26 -4.69
N LYS A 50 1.00 -12.20 -4.43
CA LYS A 50 1.01 -13.45 -5.17
C LYS A 50 -0.17 -14.34 -4.81
N ALA A 51 -0.52 -15.26 -5.70
CA ALA A 51 -1.59 -16.23 -5.48
C ALA A 51 -1.38 -17.07 -4.22
N GLU A 52 -0.14 -17.38 -3.82
CA GLU A 52 0.12 -18.27 -2.68
C GLU A 52 -0.35 -17.67 -1.34
N VAL A 53 -0.33 -16.34 -1.23
CA VAL A 53 -0.72 -15.60 -0.02
C VAL A 53 -2.19 -15.20 0.00
N ALA A 54 -2.92 -15.43 -1.09
CA ALA A 54 -4.37 -15.25 -1.15
C ALA A 54 -5.11 -16.56 -0.85
N THR A 55 -6.27 -16.47 -0.19
CA THR A 55 -7.09 -17.64 0.16
C THR A 55 -7.79 -18.24 -1.06
N ASP A 56 -8.12 -17.40 -2.04
CA ASP A 56 -8.74 -17.79 -3.32
C ASP A 56 -7.71 -18.16 -4.41
N LYS A 57 -6.42 -18.08 -4.09
CA LYS A 57 -5.31 -18.40 -5.01
C LYS A 57 -5.28 -17.54 -6.27
N ILE A 58 -5.78 -16.31 -6.20
CA ILE A 58 -5.71 -15.33 -7.28
C ILE A 58 -4.74 -14.21 -6.90
N CYS A 59 -3.86 -13.82 -7.83
CA CYS A 59 -2.96 -12.67 -7.63
C CYS A 59 -3.77 -11.38 -7.44
N GLN A 60 -3.39 -10.53 -6.49
CA GLN A 60 -4.10 -9.28 -6.20
C GLN A 60 -3.19 -8.06 -6.38
N ILE A 61 -3.58 -7.14 -7.25
CA ILE A 61 -2.85 -5.91 -7.54
C ILE A 61 -3.57 -4.73 -6.89
N TYR A 62 -2.81 -3.91 -6.15
CA TYR A 62 -3.32 -2.66 -5.58
C TYR A 62 -2.54 -1.48 -6.13
N ILE A 63 -3.26 -0.54 -6.74
CA ILE A 63 -2.70 0.69 -7.28
C ILE A 63 -2.92 1.83 -6.27
N ASN A 64 -1.86 2.58 -6.00
CA ASN A 64 -1.89 3.66 -5.03
C ASN A 64 -2.85 4.78 -5.48
N PRO A 65 -3.79 5.22 -4.64
CA PRO A 65 -4.79 6.24 -4.99
C PRO A 65 -4.22 7.64 -5.20
N THR A 66 -2.91 7.86 -5.05
CA THR A 66 -2.29 9.19 -5.18
C THR A 66 -1.80 9.51 -6.59
N ILE A 67 -1.87 8.56 -7.52
CA ILE A 67 -1.38 8.73 -8.90
C ILE A 67 -2.40 9.57 -9.67
N ALA A 68 -1.98 10.73 -10.18
CA ALA A 68 -2.87 11.65 -10.88
C ALA A 68 -3.08 11.27 -12.34
N ASP A 69 -1.98 10.95 -13.04
CA ASP A 69 -2.01 10.69 -14.46
C ASP A 69 -2.36 9.24 -14.75
N VAL A 70 -3.32 9.03 -15.66
CA VAL A 70 -3.73 7.68 -16.10
C VAL A 70 -2.71 7.13 -17.09
N THR A 71 -2.36 7.96 -18.06
CA THR A 71 -1.38 7.69 -19.11
C THR A 71 -0.08 8.44 -18.82
N GLY A 72 1.00 8.09 -19.51
CA GLY A 72 2.33 8.68 -19.32
C GLY A 72 3.35 7.67 -18.81
N ALA A 73 4.57 8.14 -18.56
CA ALA A 73 5.71 7.31 -18.24
C ALA A 73 5.56 6.61 -16.87
N ASP A 74 4.94 7.27 -15.90
CA ASP A 74 4.76 6.82 -14.52
C ASP A 74 3.29 6.88 -14.06
N GLY A 75 2.35 6.98 -15.02
CA GLY A 75 0.92 6.97 -14.76
C GLY A 75 0.37 5.60 -14.35
N ILE A 76 -0.93 5.55 -14.09
CA ILE A 76 -1.63 4.34 -13.61
C ILE A 76 -1.37 3.13 -14.50
N LEU A 77 -1.46 3.27 -15.83
CA LEU A 77 -1.23 2.16 -16.75
C LEU A 77 0.23 1.66 -16.74
N SER A 78 1.20 2.53 -16.46
CA SER A 78 2.61 2.14 -16.28
C SER A 78 2.78 1.28 -15.04
N VAL A 79 2.14 1.67 -13.93
CA VAL A 79 2.15 0.91 -12.67
C VAL A 79 1.41 -0.41 -12.84
N VAL A 80 0.27 -0.44 -13.52
CA VAL A 80 -0.46 -1.69 -13.83
C VAL A 80 0.43 -2.64 -14.63
N ALA A 81 1.10 -2.16 -15.68
CA ALA A 81 2.02 -2.96 -16.48
C ALA A 81 3.18 -3.52 -15.63
N HIS A 82 3.77 -2.71 -14.74
CA HIS A 82 4.79 -3.15 -13.79
C HIS A 82 4.29 -4.26 -12.86
N GLU A 83 3.13 -4.09 -12.23
CA GLU A 83 2.59 -5.09 -11.31
C GLU A 83 2.13 -6.37 -12.03
N MET A 84 1.72 -6.28 -13.31
CA MET A 84 1.44 -7.46 -14.12
C MET A 84 2.69 -8.30 -14.39
N VAL A 85 3.89 -7.70 -14.46
CA VAL A 85 5.16 -8.46 -14.51
C VAL A 85 5.33 -9.32 -13.25
N HIS A 86 5.01 -8.76 -12.07
CA HIS A 86 5.00 -9.53 -10.83
C HIS A 86 3.94 -10.63 -10.82
N ALA A 87 2.75 -10.36 -11.38
CA ALA A 87 1.68 -11.34 -11.49
C ALA A 87 2.07 -12.57 -12.32
N CYS A 88 3.01 -12.45 -13.28
CA CYS A 88 3.60 -13.58 -14.01
C CYS A 88 4.50 -14.50 -13.16
N GLY A 89 4.50 -14.36 -11.83
CA GLY A 89 5.32 -15.16 -10.90
C GLY A 89 6.73 -14.62 -10.67
N ILE A 90 7.05 -13.44 -11.21
CA ILE A 90 8.39 -12.87 -11.14
C ILE A 90 8.55 -12.07 -9.84
N SER A 91 9.50 -12.48 -9.00
CA SER A 91 9.75 -11.83 -7.71
C SER A 91 10.91 -10.85 -7.76
N GLY A 92 10.71 -9.67 -7.18
CA GLY A 92 11.70 -8.60 -7.19
C GLY A 92 12.01 -8.11 -8.61
N HIS A 93 13.08 -7.33 -8.75
CA HIS A 93 13.40 -6.60 -9.98
C HIS A 93 14.71 -7.08 -10.62
N GLY A 94 14.95 -8.39 -10.58
CA GLY A 94 16.16 -9.05 -11.11
C GLY A 94 16.12 -9.27 -12.64
N LYS A 95 16.97 -10.18 -13.14
CA LYS A 95 17.13 -10.44 -14.58
C LYS A 95 15.82 -10.84 -15.28
N GLU A 96 15.04 -11.73 -14.68
CA GLU A 96 13.76 -12.16 -15.24
C GLU A 96 12.75 -11.02 -15.33
N PHE A 97 12.71 -10.14 -14.30
CA PHE A 97 11.86 -8.96 -14.34
C PHE A 97 12.31 -8.02 -15.45
N ALA A 98 13.62 -7.74 -15.56
CA ALA A 98 14.15 -6.88 -16.60
C ALA A 98 13.81 -7.42 -18.00
N LYS A 99 13.92 -8.74 -18.22
CA LYS A 99 13.56 -9.38 -19.49
C LYS A 99 12.09 -9.18 -19.84
N CYS A 100 11.18 -9.45 -18.90
CA CYS A 100 9.74 -9.27 -19.11
C CYS A 100 9.37 -7.79 -19.26
N GLY A 101 9.88 -6.93 -18.39
CA GLY A 101 9.63 -5.49 -18.39
C GLY A 101 10.08 -4.83 -19.70
N LEU A 102 11.31 -5.09 -20.14
CA LEU A 102 11.82 -4.54 -21.41
C LEU A 102 10.99 -5.05 -22.60
N LYS A 103 10.57 -6.32 -22.59
CA LYS A 103 9.71 -6.89 -23.63
C LYS A 103 8.40 -6.11 -23.77
N ILE A 104 7.73 -5.81 -22.67
CA ILE A 104 6.43 -5.10 -22.70
C ILE A 104 6.58 -3.59 -22.90
N GLY A 105 7.81 -3.07 -22.95
CA GLY A 105 8.11 -1.64 -23.16
C GLY A 105 8.28 -0.83 -21.87
N LEU A 106 8.60 -1.46 -20.74
CA LEU A 106 9.10 -0.76 -19.55
C LEU A 106 10.60 -0.50 -19.69
N GLU A 107 11.06 0.63 -19.16
CA GLU A 107 12.43 1.11 -19.28
C GLU A 107 12.97 1.65 -17.95
N GLY A 108 14.27 1.95 -17.94
CA GLY A 108 14.96 2.51 -16.80
C GLY A 108 15.26 1.49 -15.70
N LYS A 109 15.33 1.96 -14.45
CA LYS A 109 15.62 1.11 -13.29
C LYS A 109 14.38 0.28 -12.96
N MET A 110 14.46 -1.05 -13.06
CA MET A 110 13.28 -1.92 -12.93
C MET A 110 12.48 -1.78 -11.63
N SER A 111 13.11 -1.42 -10.50
CA SER A 111 12.39 -1.15 -9.23
C SER A 111 11.61 0.17 -9.20
N SER A 112 11.79 1.00 -10.21
CA SER A 112 11.12 2.28 -10.44
C SER A 112 10.98 2.50 -11.95
N SER A 113 10.56 1.46 -12.66
CA SER A 113 10.49 1.46 -14.12
C SER A 113 9.46 2.47 -14.60
N VAL A 114 9.65 2.97 -15.81
CA VAL A 114 8.69 3.83 -16.50
C VAL A 114 8.32 3.20 -17.84
N ALA A 115 7.20 3.61 -18.42
CA ALA A 115 6.81 3.19 -19.75
C ALA A 115 7.63 3.95 -20.81
N GLY A 116 8.23 3.22 -21.74
CA GLY A 116 8.85 3.76 -22.94
C GLY A 116 7.83 4.42 -23.87
N GLN A 117 8.30 5.13 -24.89
CA GLN A 117 7.44 5.95 -25.76
C GLN A 117 6.35 5.13 -26.48
N ASP A 118 6.69 3.94 -26.97
CA ASP A 118 5.75 3.04 -27.65
C ASP A 118 4.68 2.52 -26.70
N LEU A 119 5.06 2.16 -25.48
CA LEU A 119 4.12 1.71 -24.45
C LEU A 119 3.18 2.85 -24.03
N GLN A 120 3.69 4.07 -23.90
CA GLN A 120 2.86 5.25 -23.66
C GLN A 120 1.88 5.54 -24.81
N ALA A 121 2.28 5.30 -26.07
CA ALA A 121 1.35 5.41 -27.20
C ALA A 121 0.22 4.38 -27.10
N ARG A 122 0.54 3.15 -26.70
CA ARG A 122 -0.48 2.13 -26.41
C ARG A 122 -1.41 2.54 -25.27
N PHE A 123 -0.89 3.12 -24.19
CA PHE A 123 -1.71 3.61 -23.09
C PHE A 123 -2.76 4.64 -23.52
N ARG A 124 -2.39 5.56 -24.41
CA ARG A 124 -3.34 6.52 -24.99
C ARG A 124 -4.42 5.84 -25.81
N MET A 125 -4.08 4.76 -26.53
CA MET A 125 -5.07 3.96 -27.27
C MET A 125 -5.98 3.17 -26.35
N ILE A 126 -5.44 2.60 -25.27
CA ILE A 126 -6.24 1.93 -24.24
C ILE A 126 -7.26 2.91 -23.66
N GLU A 127 -6.82 4.08 -23.18
CA GLU A 127 -7.72 5.10 -22.63
C GLU A 127 -8.77 5.56 -23.65
N LYS A 128 -8.41 5.66 -24.94
CA LYS A 128 -9.37 5.96 -26.01
C LYS A 128 -10.40 4.84 -26.19
N ASN A 129 -10.01 3.58 -26.08
CA ASN A 129 -10.87 2.42 -26.28
C ASN A 129 -11.81 2.18 -25.10
N ILE A 130 -11.27 2.21 -23.87
CA ILE A 130 -12.02 1.88 -22.64
C ILE A 130 -12.55 3.13 -21.93
N GLY A 131 -12.27 4.33 -22.45
CA GLY A 131 -12.70 5.61 -21.86
C GLY A 131 -11.81 6.09 -20.72
N LYS A 132 -12.14 7.26 -20.17
CA LYS A 132 -11.37 7.89 -19.08
C LYS A 132 -11.50 7.09 -17.78
N PHE A 133 -10.38 6.94 -17.06
CA PHE A 133 -10.40 6.31 -15.75
C PHE A 133 -11.22 7.15 -14.75
N PRO A 134 -12.28 6.60 -14.12
CA PRO A 134 -13.12 7.35 -13.18
C PRO A 134 -12.41 7.53 -11.82
N HIS A 135 -11.36 8.35 -11.78
CA HIS A 135 -10.49 8.54 -10.62
C HIS A 135 -10.28 10.01 -10.26
N ALA A 136 -10.31 10.28 -8.96
CA ALA A 136 -9.85 11.52 -8.36
C ALA A 136 -8.66 11.17 -7.44
N PRO A 137 -7.44 11.65 -7.75
CA PRO A 137 -6.25 11.30 -6.98
C PRO A 137 -6.30 11.92 -5.57
N LEU A 138 -5.83 11.15 -4.59
CA LEU A 138 -5.68 11.64 -3.22
C LEU A 138 -4.42 12.50 -3.10
N VAL A 139 -4.57 13.70 -2.55
CA VAL A 139 -3.47 14.60 -2.21
C VAL A 139 -3.11 14.42 -0.73
N PRO A 140 -1.99 13.75 -0.39
CA PRO A 140 -1.76 13.26 0.98
C PRO A 140 -1.25 14.32 1.96
N THR A 141 -1.37 15.60 1.62
CA THR A 141 -0.88 16.71 2.44
C THR A 141 -1.91 17.20 3.46
N ASN A 142 -3.21 16.93 3.28
CA ASN A 142 -4.25 17.64 4.03
C ASN A 142 -5.31 16.77 4.73
N CYS A 143 -5.43 15.47 4.43
CA CYS A 143 -6.56 14.66 4.92
C CYS A 143 -6.20 13.69 6.06
N LEU A 144 -4.92 13.30 6.16
CA LEU A 144 -4.40 12.68 7.36
C LEU A 144 -3.82 13.81 8.17
N SER A 145 -4.67 14.44 8.98
CA SER A 145 -4.20 15.35 10.00
C SER A 145 -3.00 14.70 10.69
N ALA A 146 -1.80 15.25 10.52
CA ALA A 146 -0.72 15.05 11.49
C ALA A 146 -1.20 15.41 12.92
N SER A 147 -2.35 16.10 13.01
CA SER A 147 -3.17 16.41 14.17
C SER A 147 -4.08 15.29 14.69
N GLN A 148 -4.33 14.19 13.97
CA GLN A 148 -4.89 12.97 14.57
C GLN A 148 -3.75 12.29 15.32
N LYS A 149 -3.39 12.92 16.44
CA LYS A 149 -2.59 12.26 17.48
C LYS A 149 -3.29 10.92 17.73
N PRO A 150 -2.56 9.80 17.78
CA PRO A 150 -3.11 8.55 18.27
C PRO A 150 -3.87 8.88 19.54
N ASP A 151 -5.07 8.33 19.71
CA ASP A 151 -5.79 8.49 20.98
C ASP A 151 -4.92 7.88 22.06
N LYS A 152 -4.14 8.74 22.72
CA LYS A 152 -3.26 8.33 23.79
C LYS A 152 -4.21 8.03 24.93
N CYS A 153 -4.52 6.74 25.13
CA CYS A 153 -4.98 6.29 26.43
C CYS A 153 -3.94 6.78 27.44
N ARG A 154 -4.25 7.87 28.15
CA ARG A 154 -3.33 8.52 29.10
C ARG A 154 -3.33 7.66 30.35
N ILE A 155 -2.47 6.65 30.34
CA ILE A 155 -2.28 5.77 31.49
C ILE A 155 -1.19 6.36 32.38
N HIS A 156 -1.51 6.54 33.67
CA HIS A 156 -0.58 7.05 34.67
C HIS A 156 0.22 5.89 35.26
N LYS A 157 1.51 6.10 35.44
CA LYS A 157 2.38 5.17 36.15
C LYS A 157 2.25 5.43 37.65
N CYS A 158 1.98 4.39 38.42
CA CYS A 158 2.06 4.41 39.87
C CYS A 158 3.20 3.49 40.30
N THR A 159 3.99 3.91 41.28
CA THR A 159 5.17 3.20 41.74
C THR A 159 5.10 3.01 43.26
N CYS A 160 5.38 1.81 43.74
CA CYS A 160 5.56 1.57 45.17
C CYS A 160 6.92 2.12 45.60
N LEU A 161 6.94 2.95 46.65
CA LEU A 161 8.17 3.58 47.13
C LEU A 161 9.11 2.63 47.88
N GLU A 162 8.59 1.49 48.37
CA GLU A 162 9.38 0.52 49.14
C GLU A 162 10.14 -0.45 48.22
N CYS A 163 9.43 -1.06 47.27
CA CYS A 163 9.98 -2.14 46.44
C CYS A 163 10.13 -1.77 44.96
N GLY A 164 9.68 -0.58 44.55
CA GLY A 164 9.76 -0.13 43.16
C GLY A 164 8.77 -0.80 42.20
N TYR A 165 7.82 -1.62 42.69
CA TYR A 165 6.78 -2.22 41.85
C TYR A 165 5.99 -1.14 41.09
N THR A 166 5.66 -1.36 39.82
CA THR A 166 4.98 -0.36 38.99
C THR A 166 3.70 -0.89 38.39
N VAL A 167 2.65 -0.07 38.38
CA VAL A 167 1.39 -0.33 37.68
C VAL A 167 1.02 0.84 36.79
N ARG A 168 0.23 0.58 35.76
CA ARG A 168 -0.25 1.58 34.80
C ARG A 168 -1.77 1.61 34.85
N VAL A 169 -2.33 2.72 35.34
CA VAL A 169 -3.78 2.88 35.62
C VAL A 169 -4.32 4.16 34.96
N SER A 170 -5.54 4.11 34.41
CA SER A 170 -6.17 5.31 33.82
C SER A 170 -6.59 6.33 34.89
N ALA A 171 -6.65 7.61 34.54
CA ALA A 171 -7.10 8.67 35.46
C ALA A 171 -8.42 8.34 36.17
N LYS A 172 -9.43 7.84 35.42
CA LYS A 172 -10.74 7.44 35.94
C LYS A 172 -10.65 6.53 37.18
N TRP A 173 -9.75 5.56 37.17
CA TRP A 173 -9.61 4.61 38.28
C TRP A 173 -8.82 5.19 39.44
N LEU A 174 -7.83 6.05 39.17
CA LEU A 174 -7.07 6.75 40.21
C LEU A 174 -7.90 7.76 40.99
N ASP A 175 -8.91 8.37 40.35
CA ASP A 175 -9.85 9.26 41.04
C ASP A 175 -10.76 8.49 42.01
N MET A 176 -10.95 7.18 41.80
CA MET A 176 -11.74 6.32 42.69
C MET A 176 -10.91 5.64 43.77
N ALA A 177 -9.75 5.08 43.40
CA ALA A 177 -8.85 4.41 44.33
C ALA A 177 -7.42 4.35 43.79
N VAL A 178 -6.47 4.55 44.70
CA VAL A 178 -5.05 4.34 44.41
C VAL A 178 -4.75 2.84 44.51
N PRO A 179 -4.02 2.23 43.55
CA PRO A 179 -3.66 0.83 43.63
C PRO A 179 -2.74 0.55 44.83
N VAL A 180 -2.95 -0.60 45.46
CA VAL A 180 -2.09 -1.10 46.55
C VAL A 180 -1.02 -2.02 45.95
N CYS A 181 0.21 -1.89 46.45
CA CYS A 181 1.31 -2.74 46.04
C CYS A 181 1.05 -4.19 46.49
N PRO A 182 1.05 -5.18 45.58
CA PRO A 182 0.78 -6.57 45.94
C PRO A 182 1.90 -7.22 46.78
N VAL A 183 3.05 -6.55 46.91
CA VAL A 183 4.22 -7.05 47.66
C VAL A 183 4.31 -6.41 49.05
N CYS A 184 4.04 -5.11 49.15
CA CYS A 184 4.24 -4.36 50.39
C CYS A 184 2.92 -4.01 51.10
N ASP A 185 1.78 -4.26 50.46
CA ASP A 185 0.43 -3.91 50.92
C ASP A 185 0.28 -2.41 51.27
N LYS A 186 1.07 -1.56 50.59
CA LYS A 186 1.05 -0.10 50.73
C LYS A 186 0.51 0.56 49.47
N GLU A 187 -0.15 1.70 49.64
CA GLU A 187 -0.61 2.54 48.52
C GLU A 187 0.56 2.97 47.62
N MET A 188 0.34 2.92 46.31
CA MET A 188 1.34 3.26 45.31
C MET A 188 1.25 4.74 44.93
N GLN A 189 2.39 5.41 44.74
CA GLN A 189 2.39 6.83 44.40
C GLN A 189 2.32 7.04 42.88
N ARG A 190 1.39 7.89 42.42
CA ARG A 190 1.32 8.35 41.03
C ARG A 190 2.53 9.22 40.69
N GLU A 191 3.21 8.91 39.59
CA GLU A 191 4.28 9.74 39.04
C GLU A 191 3.66 11.01 38.43
N MET A 192 3.92 12.18 39.03
CA MET A 192 3.57 13.48 38.46
C MET A 192 4.63 13.87 37.44
N LYS A 193 4.21 14.13 36.19
CA LYS A 193 5.07 14.69 35.14
C LYS A 193 4.86 16.18 35.02
#